data_AF-A0A7X6ULE8-F1
#
_entry.id   AF-A0A7X6ULE8-F1
#
_cell.length_a   1.000
_cell.length_b   1.000
_cell.length_c   1.000
_cell.angle_alpha   90.00
_cell.angle_beta   90.00
_cell.angle_gamma   90.00
#
_symmetry.space_group_name_H-M   'P 1'
#
loop_
_entity.id
_entity.type
_entity.pdbx_description
1 polymer ?
#
loop_
_entity_poly.entity_id
_entity_poly.type
_entity_poly.pdbx_seq_one_letter_code
_entity_poly.pdbx_strand_id
1 'polypeptide(L)'
;MAKLPEQDDLLAYKYEIPSTEWTDTPVHLKPGMFCYGAKGRNLETVDFPNARDWSPSEEDWKLPENWKEIILEGMAERLKKYRSFKLFMDVCVRCGACADKCHFYMGSGDPKNMPVLRAELLRSVYRRYFTTSGKLFGPLAGARELTEEVIKEWWYYFYQCTECRRCSVFCPYGIDQAEITIFGRELLNLLGLNTDWISGPVANCYKKGNHLGLEPQAIMDNIEFMLDDIETITGKRIEPSFNRKGAEILFVAPSGDLFAEPGIYTCMGYLMLFEQLGLDYTMSTYASEGGNFGFFTSNEMAKRLNAKIYAEAKRLGVKWILGGECGHMWRVINQYMDTWNGPADFLEVPVSPVTGTRFDNARSTKMVHITEFTADLIYHGKLKLDPSRNDHLKVTFHDSCNTSRAMGILEEPRYIINK
;
A
#
# COMPACT_ATOMS: atom_id res chain seq x y z
N MET A 1 -21.65 0.60 -11.65
CA MET A 1 -20.46 1.08 -12.39
C MET A 1 -20.55 2.59 -12.52
N ALA A 2 -19.43 3.31 -12.39
CA ALA A 2 -19.41 4.71 -12.78
C ALA A 2 -19.79 4.82 -14.26
N LYS A 3 -20.64 5.79 -14.62
CA LYS A 3 -20.95 6.05 -16.02
C LYS A 3 -19.64 6.47 -16.70
N LEU A 4 -19.23 5.76 -17.75
CA LEU A 4 -18.07 6.16 -18.53
C LEU A 4 -18.37 7.55 -19.15
N PRO A 5 -17.37 8.44 -19.23
CA PRO A 5 -17.56 9.71 -19.93
C PRO A 5 -17.97 9.45 -21.38
N GLU A 6 -18.88 10.27 -21.92
CA GLU A 6 -19.27 10.17 -23.31
C GLU A 6 -18.07 10.54 -24.20
N GLN A 7 -18.04 10.05 -25.44
CA GLN A 7 -16.93 10.33 -26.35
C GLN A 7 -16.71 11.85 -26.55
N ASP A 8 -17.79 12.62 -26.64
CA ASP A 8 -17.73 14.07 -26.81
C ASP A 8 -17.12 14.76 -25.60
N ASP A 9 -17.34 14.25 -24.38
CA ASP A 9 -16.72 14.78 -23.16
C ASP A 9 -15.20 14.58 -23.17
N LEU A 10 -14.74 13.43 -23.68
CA LEU A 10 -13.32 13.12 -23.82
C LEU A 10 -12.65 13.98 -24.90
N LEU A 11 -13.33 14.20 -26.03
CA LEU A 11 -12.84 15.05 -27.12
C LEU A 11 -12.83 16.54 -26.73
N ALA A 12 -13.69 16.96 -25.81
CA ALA A 12 -13.74 18.32 -25.28
C ALA A 12 -12.65 18.62 -24.23
N TYR A 13 -11.88 17.61 -23.78
CA TYR A 13 -10.84 17.81 -22.77
C TYR A 13 -9.77 18.79 -23.26
N LYS A 14 -9.52 19.84 -22.47
CA LYS A 14 -8.45 20.80 -22.70
C LYS A 14 -7.44 20.72 -21.56
N TYR A 15 -6.18 20.57 -21.93
CA TYR A 15 -5.07 20.68 -21.01
C TYR A 15 -4.81 22.17 -20.71
N GLU A 16 -5.40 22.67 -19.62
CA GLU A 16 -5.29 24.06 -19.20
C GLU A 16 -4.59 24.15 -17.85
N ILE A 17 -3.52 24.95 -17.79
CA ILE A 17 -2.87 25.31 -16.54
C ILE A 17 -3.60 26.55 -16.00
N PRO A 18 -4.09 26.53 -14.75
CA PRO A 18 -4.75 27.69 -14.15
C PRO A 18 -3.88 28.95 -14.22
N SER A 19 -4.49 30.08 -14.57
CA SER A 19 -3.83 31.40 -14.58
C SER A 19 -3.77 32.05 -13.20
N THR A 20 -4.57 31.55 -12.27
CA THR A 20 -4.62 31.99 -10.87
C THR A 20 -3.50 31.34 -10.05
N GLU A 21 -3.14 31.98 -8.93
CA GLU A 21 -2.28 31.36 -7.94
C GLU A 21 -2.88 30.06 -7.41
N TRP A 22 -2.02 29.11 -7.03
CA TRP A 22 -2.50 27.78 -6.58
C TRP A 22 -3.36 27.88 -5.31
N THR A 23 -3.16 28.90 -4.46
CA THR A 23 -3.98 29.12 -3.25
C THR A 23 -5.39 29.58 -3.59
N ASP A 24 -5.57 30.24 -4.73
CA ASP A 24 -6.83 30.86 -5.15
C ASP A 24 -7.58 30.00 -6.17
N THR A 25 -6.95 28.93 -6.66
CA THR A 25 -7.55 27.97 -7.58
C THR A 25 -8.47 27.03 -6.79
N PRO A 26 -9.79 27.05 -6.97
CA PRO A 26 -10.70 26.19 -6.21
C PRO A 26 -10.57 24.71 -6.62
N VAL A 27 -10.95 23.81 -5.71
CA VAL A 27 -11.08 22.37 -6.03
C VAL A 27 -12.49 22.10 -6.49
N HIS A 28 -12.62 21.51 -7.68
CA HIS A 28 -13.92 21.15 -8.23
C HIS A 28 -14.16 19.65 -8.14
N LEU A 29 -14.91 19.23 -7.12
CA LEU A 29 -15.33 17.83 -6.94
C LEU A 29 -16.53 17.52 -7.84
N LYS A 30 -16.26 16.99 -9.03
CA LYS A 30 -17.30 16.54 -9.97
C LYS A 30 -17.50 15.03 -9.89
N PRO A 31 -18.73 14.51 -10.08
CA PRO A 31 -18.96 13.07 -10.16
C PRO A 31 -18.01 12.38 -11.14
N GLY A 32 -17.43 11.25 -10.73
CA GLY A 32 -16.44 10.52 -11.53
C GLY A 32 -14.98 10.96 -11.30
N MET A 33 -14.74 12.06 -10.58
CA MET A 33 -13.37 12.53 -10.26
C MET A 33 -12.91 12.19 -8.84
N PHE A 34 -13.74 11.55 -8.02
CA PHE A 34 -13.43 11.21 -6.64
C PHE A 34 -13.91 9.82 -6.24
N CYS A 35 -13.25 9.21 -5.26
CA CYS A 35 -13.72 7.99 -4.59
C CYS A 35 -14.87 8.33 -3.63
N TYR A 36 -15.81 7.42 -3.43
CA TYR A 36 -16.89 7.65 -2.45
C TYR A 36 -16.35 7.72 -1.02
N GLY A 37 -16.99 8.55 -0.19
CA GLY A 37 -16.70 8.65 1.24
C GLY A 37 -16.97 7.33 1.95
N ALA A 38 -16.19 7.04 2.99
CA ALA A 38 -16.32 5.83 3.80
C ALA A 38 -17.71 5.71 4.44
N LYS A 39 -18.18 4.47 4.60
CA LYS A 39 -19.33 4.17 5.44
C LYS A 39 -18.96 4.17 6.92
N GLY A 40 -19.76 4.81 7.76
CA GLY A 40 -19.54 4.91 9.21
C GLY A 40 -19.33 3.53 9.85
N ARG A 41 -20.15 2.55 9.48
CA ARG A 41 -20.05 1.15 9.94
C ARG A 41 -18.66 0.51 9.72
N ASN A 42 -17.96 0.89 8.64
CA ASN A 42 -16.63 0.34 8.33
C ASN A 42 -15.57 0.95 9.25
N LEU A 43 -15.70 2.24 9.56
CA LEU A 43 -14.81 2.95 10.49
C LEU A 43 -15.05 2.49 11.94
N GLU A 44 -16.31 2.35 12.35
CA GLU A 44 -16.70 1.81 13.67
C GLU A 44 -16.13 0.42 13.91
N THR A 45 -16.10 -0.43 12.87
CA THR A 45 -15.58 -1.80 12.95
C THR A 45 -14.13 -1.86 13.47
N VAL A 46 -13.34 -0.83 13.19
CA VAL A 46 -11.91 -0.78 13.51
C VAL A 46 -11.58 0.32 14.51
N ASP A 47 -12.59 0.83 15.22
CA ASP A 47 -12.47 1.87 16.24
C ASP A 47 -11.86 3.19 15.70
N PHE A 48 -12.08 3.50 14.41
CA PHE A 48 -11.63 4.77 13.84
C PHE A 48 -12.49 5.94 14.35
N PRO A 49 -11.88 7.13 14.57
CA PRO A 49 -12.57 8.27 15.13
C PRO A 49 -13.58 8.87 14.15
N ASN A 50 -14.59 9.56 14.69
CA ASN A 50 -15.58 10.33 13.93
C ASN A 50 -16.29 9.54 12.82
N ALA A 51 -16.54 8.25 13.08
CA ALA A 51 -17.21 7.37 12.14
C ALA A 51 -18.64 7.85 11.82
N ARG A 52 -18.89 8.12 10.54
CA ARG A 52 -20.21 8.55 10.04
C ARG A 52 -20.29 8.35 8.53
N ASP A 53 -21.51 8.34 8.02
CA ASP A 53 -21.75 8.43 6.58
C ASP A 53 -21.65 9.90 6.11
N TRP A 54 -20.89 10.11 5.05
CA TRP A 54 -20.70 11.40 4.39
C TRP A 54 -20.42 11.20 2.89
N SER A 55 -20.55 12.26 2.09
CA SER A 55 -20.26 12.20 0.66
C SER A 55 -19.43 13.41 0.19
N PRO A 56 -18.39 13.20 -0.64
CA PRO A 56 -17.66 14.30 -1.29
C PRO A 56 -18.52 15.16 -2.22
N SER A 57 -19.69 14.67 -2.65
CA SER A 57 -20.65 15.44 -3.46
C SER A 57 -21.53 16.39 -2.65
N GLU A 58 -21.55 16.25 -1.32
CA GLU A 58 -22.32 17.12 -0.43
C GLU A 58 -21.48 18.33 -0.02
N GLU A 59 -22.14 19.46 0.23
CA GLU A 59 -21.46 20.67 0.69
C GLU A 59 -20.99 20.54 2.15
N ASP A 60 -21.85 19.97 3.00
CA ASP A 60 -21.57 19.67 4.40
C ASP A 60 -21.02 18.24 4.56
N TRP A 61 -19.76 18.14 4.95
CA TRP A 61 -19.09 16.85 5.23
C TRP A 61 -19.29 16.37 6.67
N LYS A 62 -20.16 17.05 7.42
CA LYS A 62 -20.57 16.75 8.79
C LYS A 62 -19.38 16.67 9.74
N LEU A 63 -18.41 17.58 9.57
CA LEU A 63 -17.20 17.59 10.38
C LEU A 63 -17.56 17.77 11.87
N PRO A 64 -16.82 17.16 12.82
CA PRO A 64 -17.03 17.41 14.24
C PRO A 64 -16.82 18.90 14.56
N GLU A 65 -17.54 19.45 15.55
CA GLU A 65 -17.47 20.88 15.88
C GLU A 65 -16.05 21.38 16.16
N ASN A 66 -15.23 20.54 16.80
CA ASN A 66 -13.82 20.82 17.11
C ASN A 66 -12.84 20.29 16.05
N TRP A 67 -13.26 20.09 14.79
CA TRP A 67 -12.42 19.51 13.72
C TRP A 67 -11.07 20.22 13.55
N LYS A 68 -11.04 21.54 13.71
CA LYS A 68 -9.82 22.34 13.56
C LYS A 68 -8.79 21.99 14.64
N GLU A 69 -9.26 21.80 15.87
CA GLU A 69 -8.42 21.41 17.00
C GLU A 69 -7.90 19.99 16.82
N ILE A 70 -8.76 19.04 16.42
CA ILE A 70 -8.38 17.65 16.09
C ILE A 70 -7.23 17.62 15.06
N ILE A 71 -7.31 18.42 14.00
CA ILE A 71 -6.26 18.47 12.97
C ILE A 71 -4.96 19.07 13.50
N LEU A 72 -5.04 20.18 14.25
CA LEU A 72 -3.85 20.85 14.77
C LEU A 72 -3.14 19.99 15.82
N GLU A 73 -3.87 19.39 16.75
CA GLU A 73 -3.31 18.45 17.72
C GLU A 73 -2.74 17.21 17.03
N GLY A 74 -3.47 16.64 16.06
CA GLY A 74 -3.00 15.51 15.25
C GLY A 74 -1.71 15.82 14.50
N MET A 75 -1.57 17.03 13.95
CA MET A 75 -0.35 17.47 13.28
C MET A 75 0.79 17.66 14.29
N ALA A 76 0.52 18.24 15.46
CA ALA A 76 1.50 18.41 16.53
C ALA A 76 2.07 17.07 17.01
N GLU A 77 1.21 16.07 17.21
CA GLU A 77 1.61 14.71 17.60
C GLU A 77 2.55 14.10 16.55
N ARG A 78 2.20 14.18 15.28
CA ARG A 78 3.00 13.61 14.18
C ARG A 78 4.34 14.32 14.02
N LEU A 79 4.39 15.64 14.17
CA LEU A 79 5.64 16.41 14.15
C LEU A 79 6.58 16.03 15.30
N LYS A 80 6.03 15.66 16.46
CA LYS A 80 6.80 15.18 17.62
C LYS A 80 7.28 13.73 17.44
N LYS A 81 6.42 12.88 16.88
CA LYS A 81 6.64 11.43 16.76
C LYS A 81 7.52 11.05 15.58
N TYR A 82 7.35 11.71 14.42
CA TYR A 82 8.01 11.36 13.17
C TYR A 82 9.02 12.42 12.76
N ARG A 83 10.31 12.10 12.93
CA ARG A 83 11.41 12.98 12.51
C ARG A 83 11.36 13.28 11.00
N SER A 84 11.03 12.28 10.19
CA SER A 84 10.84 12.42 8.74
C SER A 84 9.82 13.51 8.42
N PHE A 85 8.64 13.46 9.05
CA PHE A 85 7.58 14.44 8.84
C PHE A 85 8.05 15.87 9.14
N LYS A 86 8.67 16.09 10.30
CA LYS A 86 9.21 17.42 10.66
C LYS A 86 10.24 17.92 9.63
N LEU A 87 11.20 17.07 9.27
CA LEU A 87 12.21 17.45 8.28
C LEU A 87 11.58 17.78 6.93
N PHE A 88 10.64 16.97 6.45
CA PHE A 88 9.97 17.20 5.16
C PHE A 88 9.17 18.50 5.14
N MET A 89 8.65 18.94 6.28
CA MET A 89 7.98 20.24 6.39
C MET A 89 8.96 21.42 6.33
N ASP A 90 10.18 21.26 6.85
CA ASP A 90 11.15 22.34 7.06
C ASP A 90 12.18 22.52 5.92
N VAL A 91 12.67 21.43 5.31
CA VAL A 91 13.90 21.49 4.48
C VAL A 91 13.64 21.78 2.99
N CYS A 92 12.39 21.78 2.54
CA CYS A 92 12.09 21.95 1.12
C CYS A 92 12.35 23.39 0.65
N VAL A 93 13.25 23.53 -0.32
CA VAL A 93 13.60 24.82 -0.94
C VAL A 93 12.77 25.17 -2.18
N ARG A 94 11.72 24.38 -2.48
CA ARG A 94 10.83 24.58 -3.65
C ARG A 94 11.55 24.65 -5.01
N CYS A 95 12.64 23.91 -5.20
CA CYS A 95 13.41 23.91 -6.44
C CYS A 95 12.67 23.30 -7.66
N GLY A 96 11.56 22.60 -7.45
CA GLY A 96 10.74 22.05 -8.54
C GLY A 96 11.28 20.79 -9.21
N ALA A 97 12.41 20.21 -8.76
CA ALA A 97 12.99 18.99 -9.36
C ALA A 97 12.05 17.78 -9.42
N CYS A 98 11.05 17.75 -8.53
CA CYS A 98 10.02 16.71 -8.49
C CYS A 98 8.76 17.04 -9.30
N ALA A 99 8.59 18.27 -9.81
CA ALA A 99 7.32 18.78 -10.35
C ALA A 99 6.77 17.94 -11.51
N ASP A 100 7.60 17.72 -12.54
CA ASP A 100 7.27 16.97 -13.77
C ASP A 100 7.29 15.45 -13.58
N LYS A 101 7.55 14.94 -12.37
CA LYS A 101 7.64 13.50 -12.11
C LYS A 101 6.28 12.86 -11.78
N CYS A 102 5.29 13.66 -11.43
CA CYS A 102 3.95 13.16 -11.13
C CYS A 102 3.12 13.03 -12.41
N HIS A 103 2.65 11.81 -12.70
CA HIS A 103 1.80 11.56 -13.87
C HIS A 103 0.43 12.23 -13.76
N PHE A 104 -0.10 12.45 -12.55
CA PHE A 104 -1.32 13.24 -12.37
C PHE A 104 -1.12 14.68 -12.82
N TYR A 105 0.02 15.29 -12.50
CA TYR A 105 0.33 16.64 -12.99
C TYR A 105 0.54 16.65 -14.50
N MET A 106 1.33 15.71 -15.04
CA MET A 106 1.55 15.60 -16.49
C MET A 106 0.25 15.39 -17.25
N GLY A 107 -0.70 14.64 -16.69
CA GLY A 107 -1.99 14.35 -17.31
C GLY A 107 -3.03 15.45 -17.13
N SER A 108 -3.02 16.20 -16.01
CA SER A 108 -4.08 17.16 -15.69
C SER A 108 -3.69 18.63 -15.86
N GLY A 109 -2.41 18.96 -15.82
CA GLY A 109 -1.92 20.36 -15.80
C GLY A 109 -2.14 21.08 -14.47
N ASP A 110 -2.77 20.42 -13.49
CA ASP A 110 -3.11 20.98 -12.18
C ASP A 110 -1.85 21.14 -11.31
N PRO A 111 -1.42 22.37 -10.98
CA PRO A 111 -0.22 22.61 -10.18
C PRO A 111 -0.25 21.92 -8.82
N LYS A 112 -1.41 21.74 -8.18
CA LYS A 112 -1.52 21.07 -6.88
C LYS A 112 -1.21 19.58 -6.94
N ASN A 113 -1.17 19.00 -8.14
CA ASN A 113 -0.68 17.65 -8.38
C ASN A 113 0.85 17.56 -8.51
N MET A 114 1.56 18.68 -8.72
CA MET A 114 3.02 18.69 -8.65
C MET A 114 3.45 18.30 -7.22
N PRO A 115 4.40 17.38 -7.02
CA PRO A 115 4.80 16.94 -5.68
C PRO A 115 5.26 18.08 -4.77
N VAL A 116 5.96 19.07 -5.32
CA VAL A 116 6.37 20.26 -4.56
C VAL A 116 5.16 21.01 -3.99
N LEU A 117 4.13 21.27 -4.81
CA LEU A 117 2.92 21.99 -4.37
C LEU A 117 1.95 21.09 -3.59
N ARG A 118 1.88 19.79 -3.89
CA ARG A 118 1.10 18.84 -3.09
C ARG A 118 1.59 18.82 -1.64
N ALA A 119 2.91 18.88 -1.42
CA ALA A 119 3.47 19.07 -0.09
C ALA A 119 3.16 20.46 0.51
N GLU A 120 2.96 21.50 -0.31
CA GLU A 120 2.57 22.85 0.16
C GLU A 120 1.14 22.90 0.71
N LEU A 121 0.25 22.01 0.26
CA LEU A 121 -1.10 21.89 0.82
C LEU A 121 -1.04 21.76 2.35
N LEU A 122 -0.15 20.89 2.83
CA LEU A 122 0.11 20.66 4.26
C LEU A 122 1.09 21.69 4.84
N ARG A 123 2.18 21.99 4.14
CA ARG A 123 3.23 22.91 4.65
C ARG A 123 2.74 24.34 4.87
N SER A 124 1.78 24.82 4.07
CA SER A 124 1.19 26.16 4.24
C SER A 124 0.44 26.30 5.57
N VAL A 125 -0.30 25.27 5.97
CA VAL A 125 -0.96 25.21 7.28
C VAL A 125 0.06 24.99 8.39
N TYR A 126 1.02 24.07 8.20
CA TYR A 126 2.12 23.87 9.14
C TYR A 126 2.83 25.19 9.48
N ARG A 127 3.20 25.98 8.47
CA ARG A 127 3.83 27.29 8.68
C ARG A 127 2.95 28.20 9.51
N ARG A 128 1.65 28.26 9.21
CA ARG A 128 0.71 29.15 9.92
C ARG A 128 0.64 28.88 11.42
N TYR A 129 0.63 27.63 11.84
CA TYR A 129 0.36 27.26 13.23
C TYR A 129 1.58 26.79 14.03
N PHE A 130 2.67 26.36 13.37
CA PHE A 130 3.82 25.74 14.03
C PHE A 130 5.13 26.49 13.88
N THR A 131 5.21 27.51 13.01
CA THR A 131 6.42 28.32 12.82
C THR A 131 6.23 29.76 13.28
N THR A 132 7.27 30.36 13.85
CA THR A 132 7.22 31.78 14.27
C THR A 132 7.02 32.71 13.07
N SER A 133 7.70 32.45 11.95
CA SER A 133 7.60 33.26 10.73
C SER A 133 6.19 33.20 10.11
N GLY A 134 5.58 32.01 10.02
CA GLY A 134 4.22 31.89 9.52
C GLY A 134 3.14 32.47 10.44
N LYS A 135 3.38 32.49 11.76
CA LYS A 135 2.49 33.18 12.72
C LYS A 135 2.50 34.70 12.55
N LEU A 136 3.69 35.28 12.35
CA LEU A 136 3.88 36.74 12.28
C LEU A 136 3.59 37.32 10.89
N PHE A 137 4.07 36.67 9.83
CA PHE A 137 4.01 37.21 8.46
C PHE A 137 2.89 36.60 7.61
N GLY A 138 2.21 35.56 8.10
CA GLY A 138 1.04 34.98 7.43
C GLY A 138 1.31 34.62 5.96
N PRO A 139 0.50 35.10 5.00
CA PRO A 139 0.68 34.83 3.57
C PRO A 139 2.07 35.17 3.01
N LEU A 140 2.75 36.20 3.53
CA LEU A 140 4.10 36.56 3.08
C LEU A 140 5.14 35.47 3.38
N ALA A 141 4.93 34.67 4.42
CA ALA A 141 5.72 33.47 4.72
C ALA A 141 5.16 32.21 4.03
N GLY A 142 4.23 32.37 3.07
CA GLY A 142 3.50 31.28 2.43
C GLY A 142 2.61 30.50 3.39
N ALA A 143 2.18 31.10 4.50
CA ALA A 143 1.30 30.48 5.48
C ALA A 143 -0.18 30.68 5.10
N ARG A 144 -1.01 29.65 5.34
CA ARG A 144 -2.44 29.65 5.02
C ARG A 144 -3.25 29.22 6.24
N GLU A 145 -4.39 29.85 6.47
CA GLU A 145 -5.35 29.45 7.50
C GLU A 145 -5.93 28.06 7.21
N LEU A 146 -6.21 27.31 8.26
CA LEU A 146 -6.90 26.04 8.18
C LEU A 146 -8.42 26.31 8.18
N THR A 147 -9.06 26.05 7.04
CA THR A 147 -10.50 26.18 6.77
C THR A 147 -11.07 24.87 6.26
N GLU A 148 -12.39 24.73 6.21
CA GLU A 148 -13.04 23.52 5.67
C GLU A 148 -12.71 23.30 4.18
N GLU A 149 -12.61 24.37 3.39
CA GLU A 149 -12.20 24.29 1.99
C GLU A 149 -10.76 23.75 1.84
N VAL A 150 -9.87 24.07 2.78
CA VAL A 150 -8.52 23.46 2.83
C VAL A 150 -8.60 21.97 3.17
N ILE A 151 -9.53 21.54 4.03
CA ILE A 151 -9.75 20.11 4.33
C ILE A 151 -10.27 19.37 3.09
N LYS A 152 -11.23 19.95 2.35
CA LYS A 152 -11.74 19.38 1.09
C LYS A 152 -10.64 19.26 0.04
N GLU A 153 -9.78 20.29 -0.05
CA GLU A 153 -8.60 20.29 -0.92
C GLU A 153 -7.61 19.19 -0.54
N TRP A 154 -7.26 19.06 0.74
CA TRP A 154 -6.38 17.99 1.23
C TRP A 154 -6.93 16.62 0.89
N TRP A 155 -8.22 16.41 1.15
CA TRP A 155 -8.87 15.14 0.85
C TRP A 155 -8.74 14.78 -0.63
N TYR A 156 -9.06 15.71 -1.53
CA TYR A 156 -8.97 15.46 -2.96
C TYR A 156 -7.55 15.08 -3.41
N TYR A 157 -6.56 15.92 -3.11
CA TYR A 157 -5.20 15.72 -3.63
C TYR A 157 -4.42 14.62 -2.93
N PHE A 158 -4.68 14.34 -1.65
CA PHE A 158 -4.04 13.22 -0.96
C PHE A 158 -4.64 11.88 -1.35
N TYR A 159 -5.95 11.79 -1.63
CA TYR A 159 -6.52 10.55 -2.18
C TYR A 159 -6.27 10.37 -3.68
N GLN A 160 -5.96 11.43 -4.43
CA GLN A 160 -5.48 11.30 -5.82
C GLN A 160 -4.04 10.76 -5.91
N CYS A 161 -3.20 11.03 -4.92
CA CYS A 161 -1.81 10.55 -4.90
C CYS A 161 -1.76 9.01 -4.76
N THR A 162 -1.11 8.32 -5.69
CA THR A 162 -0.95 6.84 -5.64
C THR A 162 0.18 6.38 -4.74
N GLU A 163 0.86 7.29 -4.04
CA GLU A 163 2.02 6.98 -3.18
C GLU A 163 3.13 6.19 -3.91
N CYS A 164 3.21 6.33 -5.24
CA CYS A 164 4.12 5.57 -6.11
C CYS A 164 5.63 5.83 -5.88
N ARG A 165 5.96 6.82 -5.04
CA ARG A 165 7.33 7.28 -4.71
C ARG A 165 8.19 7.70 -5.92
N ARG A 166 7.63 7.82 -7.12
CA ARG A 166 8.38 8.32 -8.29
C ARG A 166 8.98 9.70 -8.05
N CYS A 167 8.33 10.56 -7.27
CA CYS A 167 8.82 11.90 -6.98
C CYS A 167 9.86 11.96 -5.86
N SER A 168 9.91 10.97 -4.95
CA SER A 168 10.86 10.97 -3.84
C SER A 168 12.28 10.68 -4.31
N VAL A 169 12.44 9.83 -5.33
CA VAL A 169 13.75 9.52 -5.92
C VAL A 169 14.41 10.69 -6.66
N PHE A 170 13.66 11.75 -6.99
CA PHE A 170 14.21 12.95 -7.66
C PHE A 170 14.43 14.13 -6.70
N CYS A 171 13.99 14.05 -5.45
CA CYS A 171 14.17 15.16 -4.52
C CYS A 171 15.63 15.20 -4.01
N PRO A 172 16.42 16.26 -4.28
CA PRO A 172 17.80 16.33 -3.80
C PRO A 172 17.92 16.46 -2.28
N TYR A 173 16.82 16.80 -1.59
CA TYR A 173 16.73 16.87 -0.12
C TYR A 173 16.18 15.57 0.50
N GLY A 174 15.89 14.54 -0.31
CA GLY A 174 15.34 13.27 0.17
C GLY A 174 13.90 13.37 0.70
N ILE A 175 13.13 14.39 0.30
CA ILE A 175 11.74 14.54 0.73
C ILE A 175 10.86 13.49 0.06
N ASP A 176 10.16 12.71 0.86
CA ASP A 176 9.23 11.70 0.37
C ASP A 176 7.78 12.19 0.38
N GLN A 177 7.28 12.60 -0.78
CA GLN A 177 5.89 13.02 -0.94
C GLN A 177 4.89 11.90 -0.62
N ALA A 178 5.23 10.62 -0.83
CA ALA A 178 4.33 9.53 -0.48
C ALA A 178 4.13 9.47 1.04
N GLU A 179 5.19 9.70 1.82
CA GLU A 179 5.10 9.74 3.28
C GLU A 179 4.33 10.98 3.77
N ILE A 180 4.53 12.15 3.13
CA ILE A 180 3.69 13.34 3.40
C ILE A 180 2.21 13.04 3.12
N THR A 181 1.91 12.33 2.03
CA THR A 181 0.55 11.90 1.70
C THR A 181 -0.02 10.95 2.76
N ILE A 182 0.77 9.98 3.26
CA ILE A 182 0.34 9.09 4.35
C ILE A 182 -0.05 9.91 5.59
N PHE A 183 0.77 10.89 6.00
CA PHE A 183 0.43 11.76 7.12
C PHE A 183 -0.79 12.65 6.84
N GLY A 184 -0.94 13.15 5.61
CA GLY A 184 -2.13 13.89 5.18
C GLY A 184 -3.40 13.04 5.29
N ARG A 185 -3.36 11.79 4.82
CA ARG A 185 -4.47 10.82 4.94
C ARG A 185 -4.75 10.47 6.40
N GLU A 186 -3.72 10.28 7.22
CA GLU A 186 -3.89 10.06 8.65
C GLU A 186 -4.62 11.21 9.35
N LEU A 187 -4.28 12.46 9.05
CA LEU A 187 -4.96 13.63 9.60
C LEU A 187 -6.43 13.69 9.16
N LEU A 188 -6.71 13.40 7.88
CA LEU A 188 -8.08 13.32 7.37
C LEU A 188 -8.87 12.18 8.04
N ASN A 189 -8.21 11.05 8.32
CA ASN A 189 -8.82 9.93 9.01
C ASN A 189 -9.20 10.25 10.46
N LEU A 190 -8.51 11.19 11.13
CA LEU A 190 -8.95 11.69 12.44
C LEU A 190 -10.34 12.33 12.38
N LEU A 191 -10.70 12.91 11.24
CA LEU A 191 -12.01 13.51 10.99
C LEU A 191 -13.02 12.52 10.38
N GLY A 192 -12.68 11.23 10.27
CA GLY A 192 -13.52 10.23 9.60
C GLY A 192 -13.54 10.35 8.06
N LEU A 193 -12.67 11.17 7.47
CA LEU A 193 -12.62 11.44 6.03
C LEU A 193 -11.78 10.39 5.28
N ASN A 194 -12.22 9.14 5.34
CA ASN A 194 -11.66 8.03 4.57
C ASN A 194 -12.48 7.77 3.29
N THR A 195 -11.97 6.95 2.37
CA THR A 195 -12.72 6.47 1.21
C THR A 195 -13.33 5.09 1.50
N ASP A 196 -14.46 4.78 0.88
CA ASP A 196 -15.07 3.45 1.03
C ASP A 196 -14.18 2.35 0.43
N TRP A 197 -13.45 2.68 -0.64
CA TRP A 197 -12.50 1.78 -1.29
C TRP A 197 -11.37 1.32 -0.36
N ILE A 198 -11.01 2.10 0.66
CA ILE A 198 -10.00 1.70 1.64
C ILE A 198 -10.65 1.13 2.91
N SER A 199 -11.64 1.86 3.46
CA SER A 199 -12.22 1.52 4.76
C SER A 199 -12.95 0.17 4.78
N GLY A 200 -13.64 -0.22 3.70
CA GLY A 200 -14.28 -1.54 3.57
C GLY A 200 -13.25 -2.68 3.64
N PRO A 201 -12.25 -2.69 2.75
CA PRO A 201 -11.13 -3.63 2.81
C PRO A 201 -10.40 -3.69 4.15
N VAL A 202 -10.17 -2.56 4.82
CA VAL A 202 -9.56 -2.51 6.16
C VAL A 202 -10.45 -3.19 7.21
N ALA A 203 -11.76 -2.91 7.21
CA ALA A 203 -12.73 -3.54 8.10
C ALA A 203 -12.79 -5.07 7.89
N ASN A 204 -12.73 -5.53 6.64
CA ASN A 204 -12.67 -6.94 6.29
C ASN A 204 -11.36 -7.58 6.76
N CYS A 205 -10.20 -6.96 6.51
CA CYS A 205 -8.92 -7.45 7.01
C CYS A 205 -8.96 -7.60 8.53
N TYR A 206 -9.57 -6.64 9.23
CA TYR A 206 -9.71 -6.68 10.68
C TYR A 206 -10.60 -7.83 11.17
N LYS A 207 -11.77 -8.04 10.56
CA LYS A 207 -12.74 -9.07 10.96
C LYS A 207 -12.38 -10.48 10.50
N LYS A 208 -11.92 -10.63 9.26
CA LYS A 208 -11.82 -11.91 8.53
C LYS A 208 -10.40 -12.32 8.18
N GLY A 209 -9.43 -11.40 8.33
CA GLY A 209 -8.02 -11.67 8.03
C GLY A 209 -7.62 -11.40 6.57
N ASN A 210 -8.58 -11.05 5.71
CA ASN A 210 -8.35 -10.69 4.32
C ASN A 210 -9.25 -9.54 3.84
N HIS A 211 -8.84 -8.86 2.76
CA HIS A 211 -9.51 -7.62 2.32
C HIS A 211 -10.82 -7.86 1.60
N LEU A 212 -10.97 -9.03 0.98
CA LEU A 212 -12.17 -9.45 0.26
C LEU A 212 -13.31 -9.89 1.19
N GLY A 213 -13.01 -10.14 2.47
CA GLY A 213 -14.00 -10.63 3.43
C GLY A 213 -14.34 -12.11 3.23
N LEU A 214 -13.43 -12.88 2.64
CA LEU A 214 -13.58 -14.33 2.46
C LEU A 214 -13.60 -15.03 3.81
N GLU A 215 -14.60 -15.89 3.99
CA GLU A 215 -14.64 -16.80 5.13
C GLU A 215 -13.64 -17.95 4.93
N PRO A 216 -13.18 -18.62 6.01
CA PRO A 216 -12.25 -19.74 5.90
C PRO A 216 -12.68 -20.83 4.92
N GLN A 217 -13.97 -21.18 4.88
CA GLN A 217 -14.48 -22.17 3.93
C GLN A 217 -14.35 -21.69 2.48
N ALA A 218 -14.67 -20.43 2.20
CA ALA A 218 -14.56 -19.87 0.86
C ALA A 218 -13.09 -19.84 0.37
N ILE A 219 -12.13 -19.59 1.27
CA ILE A 219 -10.71 -19.68 0.93
C ILE A 219 -10.35 -21.11 0.53
N MET A 220 -10.79 -22.10 1.31
CA MET A 220 -10.52 -23.51 1.03
C MET A 220 -11.18 -23.96 -0.28
N ASP A 221 -12.43 -23.57 -0.52
CA ASP A 221 -13.18 -23.91 -1.73
C ASP A 221 -12.53 -23.31 -2.99
N ASN A 222 -12.06 -22.06 -2.92
CA ASN A 222 -11.35 -21.43 -4.03
C ASN A 222 -10.02 -22.14 -4.33
N ILE A 223 -9.30 -22.55 -3.29
CA ILE A 223 -8.07 -23.31 -3.48
C ILE A 223 -8.38 -24.65 -4.12
N GLU A 224 -9.40 -25.37 -3.64
CA GLU A 224 -9.83 -26.65 -4.22
C GLU A 224 -10.12 -26.53 -5.73
N PHE A 225 -10.83 -25.49 -6.14
CA PHE A 225 -11.04 -25.18 -7.56
C PHE A 225 -9.72 -25.01 -8.34
N MET A 226 -8.75 -24.31 -7.75
CA MET A 226 -7.41 -24.18 -8.34
C MET A 226 -6.68 -25.53 -8.42
N LEU A 227 -6.89 -26.46 -7.47
CA LEU A 227 -6.28 -27.80 -7.51
C LEU A 227 -6.88 -28.65 -8.63
N ASP A 228 -8.18 -28.56 -8.87
CA ASP A 228 -8.86 -29.23 -9.99
C ASP A 228 -8.32 -28.73 -11.34
N ASP A 229 -8.11 -27.42 -11.49
CA ASP A 229 -7.51 -26.83 -12.69
C ASP A 229 -6.05 -27.29 -12.86
N ILE A 230 -5.26 -27.30 -11.79
CA ILE A 230 -3.88 -27.82 -11.80
C ILE A 230 -3.86 -29.29 -12.20
N GLU A 231 -4.73 -30.12 -11.64
CA GLU A 231 -4.83 -31.54 -11.97
C GLU A 231 -5.22 -31.74 -13.44
N THR A 232 -6.17 -30.94 -13.95
CA THR A 232 -6.58 -30.98 -15.35
C THR A 232 -5.43 -30.64 -16.30
N ILE A 233 -4.61 -29.65 -15.96
CA ILE A 233 -3.50 -29.18 -16.80
C ILE A 233 -2.27 -30.10 -16.70
N THR A 234 -1.98 -30.59 -15.50
CA THR A 234 -0.71 -31.28 -15.20
C THR A 234 -0.84 -32.80 -15.06
N GLY A 235 -2.07 -33.30 -14.89
CA GLY A 235 -2.36 -34.70 -14.54
C GLY A 235 -2.00 -35.07 -13.11
N LYS A 236 -1.64 -34.09 -12.26
CA LYS A 236 -1.22 -34.31 -10.87
C LYS A 236 -2.10 -33.54 -9.89
N ARG A 237 -2.75 -34.27 -8.98
CA ARG A 237 -3.41 -33.68 -7.82
C ARG A 237 -2.37 -33.25 -6.79
N ILE A 238 -2.52 -32.05 -6.26
CA ILE A 238 -1.67 -31.49 -5.21
C ILE A 238 -2.47 -31.34 -3.92
N GLU A 239 -1.81 -31.38 -2.76
CA GLU A 239 -2.46 -31.31 -1.45
C GLU A 239 -1.81 -30.24 -0.55
N PRO A 240 -2.20 -28.96 -0.69
CA PRO A 240 -1.70 -27.88 0.16
C PRO A 240 -2.10 -28.05 1.63
N SER A 241 -1.22 -27.64 2.53
CA SER A 241 -1.47 -27.70 3.98
C SER A 241 -2.05 -26.39 4.52
N PHE A 242 -3.02 -26.49 5.42
CA PHE A 242 -3.67 -25.33 6.05
C PHE A 242 -3.66 -25.42 7.58
N ASN A 243 -3.32 -24.30 8.23
CA ASN A 243 -3.31 -24.13 9.67
C ASN A 243 -2.56 -25.24 10.44
N ARG A 244 -1.58 -25.91 9.81
CA ARG A 244 -0.85 -27.03 10.39
C ARG A 244 0.20 -26.52 11.38
N LYS A 245 0.17 -27.03 12.61
CA LYS A 245 1.17 -26.71 13.62
C LYS A 245 2.49 -27.43 13.34
N GLY A 246 3.60 -26.72 13.53
CA GLY A 246 4.97 -27.25 13.38
C GLY A 246 5.45 -27.39 11.93
N ALA A 247 4.72 -26.86 10.95
CA ALA A 247 5.22 -26.73 9.57
C ALA A 247 6.46 -25.82 9.55
N GLU A 248 7.41 -26.05 8.66
CA GLU A 248 8.59 -25.21 8.57
C GLU A 248 8.27 -23.77 8.14
N ILE A 249 7.42 -23.60 7.13
CA ILE A 249 7.13 -22.31 6.50
C ILE A 249 5.66 -21.93 6.67
N LEU A 250 5.38 -20.71 7.13
CA LEU A 250 4.08 -20.07 6.90
C LEU A 250 4.11 -19.35 5.55
N PHE A 251 3.27 -19.76 4.61
CA PHE A 251 3.09 -19.03 3.34
C PHE A 251 1.95 -18.01 3.46
N VAL A 252 2.24 -16.75 3.13
CA VAL A 252 1.28 -15.64 3.15
C VAL A 252 1.16 -15.05 1.75
N ALA A 253 0.06 -15.38 1.07
CA ALA A 253 -0.32 -14.78 -0.20
C ALA A 253 -1.06 -13.44 0.02
N PRO A 254 -1.04 -12.50 -0.95
CA PRO A 254 -2.06 -11.47 -1.00
C PRO A 254 -3.43 -12.11 -1.24
N SER A 255 -4.49 -11.63 -0.60
CA SER A 255 -5.78 -12.33 -0.75
C SER A 255 -6.42 -12.17 -2.12
N GLY A 256 -5.94 -11.22 -2.95
CA GLY A 256 -6.30 -11.15 -4.36
C GLY A 256 -5.95 -12.42 -5.14
N ASP A 257 -4.84 -13.07 -4.77
CA ASP A 257 -4.40 -14.33 -5.38
C ASP A 257 -5.35 -15.49 -5.05
N LEU A 258 -6.16 -15.37 -3.99
CA LEU A 258 -7.07 -16.42 -3.52
C LEU A 258 -8.46 -16.36 -4.16
N PHE A 259 -8.74 -15.39 -5.05
CA PHE A 259 -10.10 -15.17 -5.55
C PHE A 259 -10.19 -14.53 -6.95
N ALA A 260 -9.37 -13.53 -7.25
CA ALA A 260 -9.57 -12.70 -8.43
C ALA A 260 -8.69 -13.16 -9.60
N GLU A 261 -9.23 -13.21 -10.81
CA GLU A 261 -8.42 -13.31 -12.03
C GLU A 261 -7.73 -11.96 -12.31
N PRO A 262 -6.43 -11.93 -12.69
CA PRO A 262 -5.52 -13.07 -12.95
C PRO A 262 -4.74 -13.58 -11.72
N GLY A 263 -4.99 -13.06 -10.52
CA GLY A 263 -4.30 -13.45 -9.28
C GLY A 263 -4.35 -14.95 -8.98
N ILE A 264 -5.46 -15.64 -9.29
CA ILE A 264 -5.58 -17.10 -9.10
C ILE A 264 -4.49 -17.89 -9.83
N TYR A 265 -4.07 -17.46 -11.02
CA TYR A 265 -2.99 -18.12 -11.77
C TYR A 265 -1.64 -17.99 -11.06
N THR A 266 -1.45 -16.88 -10.36
CA THR A 266 -0.25 -16.66 -9.54
C THR A 266 -0.27 -17.59 -8.33
N CYS A 267 -1.42 -17.75 -7.67
CA CYS A 267 -1.58 -18.73 -6.58
C CYS A 267 -1.29 -20.16 -7.04
N MET A 268 -1.87 -20.58 -8.17
CA MET A 268 -1.60 -21.89 -8.77
C MET A 268 -0.10 -22.09 -9.02
N GLY A 269 0.58 -21.05 -9.52
CA GLY A 269 2.03 -21.04 -9.71
C GLY A 269 2.81 -21.34 -8.42
N TYR A 270 2.44 -20.71 -7.30
CA TYR A 270 3.06 -20.99 -6.00
C TYR A 270 2.84 -22.44 -5.58
N LEU A 271 1.60 -22.93 -5.67
CA LEU A 271 1.25 -24.27 -5.21
C LEU A 271 1.99 -25.35 -6.02
N MET A 272 2.06 -25.20 -7.33
CA MET A 272 2.85 -26.10 -8.20
C MET A 272 4.34 -26.05 -7.86
N LEU A 273 4.89 -24.86 -7.60
CA LEU A 273 6.29 -24.71 -7.21
C LEU A 273 6.56 -25.41 -5.87
N PHE A 274 5.71 -25.22 -4.87
CA PHE A 274 5.89 -25.81 -3.54
C PHE A 274 5.79 -27.33 -3.57
N GLU A 275 4.83 -27.86 -4.32
CA GLU A 275 4.68 -29.30 -4.54
C GLU A 275 5.91 -29.89 -5.25
N GLN A 276 6.40 -29.23 -6.31
CA GLN A 276 7.57 -29.69 -7.07
C GLN A 276 8.84 -29.77 -6.21
N LEU A 277 8.94 -28.92 -5.20
CA LEU A 277 10.06 -28.85 -4.27
C LEU A 277 9.86 -29.74 -3.04
N GLY A 278 8.65 -30.26 -2.80
CA GLY A 278 8.30 -30.96 -1.57
C GLY A 278 8.45 -30.07 -0.33
N LEU A 279 8.10 -28.78 -0.42
CA LEU A 279 8.26 -27.85 0.69
C LEU A 279 7.34 -28.21 1.86
N ASP A 280 7.88 -28.12 3.08
CA ASP A 280 7.10 -28.24 4.31
C ASP A 280 6.50 -26.88 4.68
N TYR A 281 5.32 -26.56 4.13
CA TYR A 281 4.64 -25.28 4.35
C TYR A 281 3.24 -25.45 4.92
N THR A 282 2.67 -24.35 5.40
CA THR A 282 1.25 -24.22 5.70
C THR A 282 0.77 -22.84 5.26
N MET A 283 -0.45 -22.78 4.72
CA MET A 283 -1.19 -21.53 4.55
C MET A 283 -2.06 -21.29 5.78
N SER A 284 -2.51 -20.05 5.98
CA SER A 284 -3.42 -19.69 7.07
C SER A 284 -4.71 -19.10 6.53
N THR A 285 -5.84 -19.54 7.08
CA THR A 285 -7.13 -18.88 6.83
C THR A 285 -7.34 -17.65 7.72
N TYR A 286 -6.55 -17.49 8.79
CA TYR A 286 -6.59 -16.34 9.71
C TYR A 286 -5.70 -15.18 9.24
N ALA A 287 -4.46 -15.47 8.82
CA ALA A 287 -3.53 -14.50 8.25
C ALA A 287 -3.45 -14.69 6.73
N SER A 288 -4.59 -14.51 6.07
CA SER A 288 -4.80 -14.77 4.64
C SER A 288 -4.53 -13.55 3.74
N GLU A 289 -3.77 -12.56 4.21
CA GLU A 289 -3.48 -11.33 3.49
C GLU A 289 -2.09 -10.76 3.81
N GLY A 290 -1.26 -10.59 2.78
CA GLY A 290 0.04 -9.92 2.87
C GLY A 290 0.01 -8.41 2.61
N GLY A 291 -0.94 -7.91 1.80
CA GLY A 291 -0.95 -6.56 1.23
C GLY A 291 -1.16 -5.41 2.21
N ASN A 292 -1.66 -5.68 3.43
CA ASN A 292 -1.81 -4.71 4.51
C ASN A 292 -2.53 -3.40 4.13
N PHE A 293 -3.84 -3.48 3.90
CA PHE A 293 -4.68 -2.32 3.54
C PHE A 293 -4.70 -1.22 4.61
N GLY A 294 -4.31 -1.53 5.86
CA GLY A 294 -4.15 -0.54 6.92
C GLY A 294 -3.13 0.54 6.57
N PHE A 295 -2.14 0.23 5.74
CA PHE A 295 -1.11 1.18 5.30
C PHE A 295 -1.65 2.35 4.47
N PHE A 296 -2.82 2.20 3.85
CA PHE A 296 -3.51 3.31 3.17
C PHE A 296 -4.27 4.24 4.13
N THR A 297 -4.27 3.95 5.43
CA THR A 297 -5.03 4.69 6.44
C THR A 297 -4.16 5.36 7.48
N SER A 298 -3.46 4.57 8.29
CA SER A 298 -2.59 5.04 9.37
C SER A 298 -1.53 4.00 9.72
N ASN A 299 -0.42 4.47 10.26
CA ASN A 299 0.65 3.62 10.79
C ASN A 299 0.14 2.68 11.90
N GLU A 300 -0.80 3.13 12.73
CA GLU A 300 -1.39 2.30 13.79
C GLU A 300 -2.18 1.13 13.18
N MET A 301 -3.08 1.42 12.23
CA MET A 301 -3.90 0.37 11.60
C MET A 301 -3.04 -0.58 10.77
N ALA A 302 -2.04 -0.05 10.06
CA ALA A 302 -1.06 -0.86 9.34
C ALA A 302 -0.32 -1.83 10.27
N LYS A 303 0.11 -1.34 11.45
CA LYS A 303 0.71 -2.18 12.50
C LYS A 303 -0.27 -3.23 13.01
N ARG A 304 -1.50 -2.83 13.35
CA ARG A 304 -2.55 -3.70 13.91
C ARG A 304 -2.88 -4.87 12.99
N LEU A 305 -2.99 -4.62 11.67
CA LEU A 305 -3.26 -5.67 10.70
C LEU A 305 -2.03 -6.55 10.43
N ASN A 306 -0.84 -5.95 10.29
CA ASN A 306 0.39 -6.71 10.04
C ASN A 306 0.76 -7.64 11.20
N ALA A 307 0.46 -7.26 12.44
CA ALA A 307 0.72 -8.08 13.64
C ALA A 307 0.08 -9.48 13.57
N LYS A 308 -1.01 -9.66 12.80
CA LYS A 308 -1.68 -10.94 12.63
C LYS A 308 -0.78 -12.01 12.00
N ILE A 309 0.12 -11.62 11.10
CA ILE A 309 1.06 -12.54 10.46
C ILE A 309 1.99 -13.17 11.51
N TYR A 310 2.59 -12.35 12.39
CA TYR A 310 3.43 -12.85 13.47
C TYR A 310 2.65 -13.60 14.56
N ALA A 311 1.45 -13.13 14.89
CA ALA A 311 0.58 -13.85 15.82
C ALA A 311 0.26 -15.27 15.31
N GLU A 312 -0.01 -15.39 14.01
CA GLU A 312 -0.31 -16.66 13.37
C GLU A 312 0.92 -17.56 13.27
N ALA A 313 2.06 -17.01 12.83
CA ALA A 313 3.32 -17.73 12.78
C ALA A 313 3.67 -18.33 14.15
N LYS A 314 3.47 -17.55 15.22
CA LYS A 314 3.67 -18.01 16.61
C LYS A 314 2.66 -19.09 17.03
N ARG A 315 1.38 -18.93 16.67
CA ARG A 315 0.32 -19.90 16.99
C ARG A 315 0.55 -21.25 16.32
N LEU A 316 1.03 -21.22 15.08
CA LEU A 316 1.35 -22.40 14.29
C LEU A 316 2.73 -22.97 14.64
N GLY A 317 3.62 -22.19 15.25
CA GLY A 317 4.96 -22.64 15.61
C GLY A 317 5.82 -22.96 14.38
N VAL A 318 5.69 -22.12 13.34
CA VAL A 318 6.54 -22.24 12.14
C VAL A 318 7.94 -21.71 12.41
N LYS A 319 8.91 -22.06 11.55
CA LYS A 319 10.28 -21.56 11.69
C LYS A 319 10.47 -20.19 11.06
N TRP A 320 9.92 -19.96 9.87
CA TRP A 320 10.02 -18.68 9.16
C TRP A 320 8.84 -18.48 8.18
N ILE A 321 8.77 -17.31 7.54
CA ILE A 321 7.62 -16.90 6.71
C ILE A 321 8.05 -16.70 5.25
N LEU A 322 7.28 -17.24 4.32
CA LEU A 322 7.42 -16.94 2.89
C LEU A 322 6.24 -16.09 2.44
N GLY A 323 6.52 -14.93 1.87
CA GLY A 323 5.50 -14.04 1.29
C GLY A 323 5.30 -14.28 -0.20
N GLY A 324 4.08 -14.07 -0.69
CA GLY A 324 3.75 -14.02 -2.12
C GLY A 324 4.34 -12.79 -2.85
N GLU A 325 3.81 -12.46 -4.03
CA GLU A 325 4.36 -11.42 -4.91
C GLU A 325 4.19 -9.97 -4.43
N CYS A 326 3.25 -9.75 -3.50
CA CYS A 326 2.64 -8.44 -3.31
C CYS A 326 3.65 -7.34 -2.96
N GLY A 327 3.73 -6.31 -3.80
CA GLY A 327 4.61 -5.19 -3.54
C GLY A 327 4.29 -4.43 -2.24
N HIS A 328 3.00 -4.27 -1.89
CA HIS A 328 2.65 -3.58 -0.63
C HIS A 328 3.15 -4.37 0.58
N MET A 329 3.00 -5.70 0.55
CA MET A 329 3.57 -6.60 1.54
C MET A 329 5.09 -6.41 1.62
N TRP A 330 5.79 -6.44 0.49
CA TRP A 330 7.25 -6.26 0.43
C TRP A 330 7.70 -4.95 1.08
N ARG A 331 7.01 -3.84 0.77
CA ARG A 331 7.32 -2.54 1.36
C ARG A 331 7.08 -2.52 2.86
N VAL A 332 5.96 -3.08 3.32
CA VAL A 332 5.64 -3.15 4.76
C VAL A 332 6.70 -3.96 5.51
N ILE A 333 7.03 -5.14 5.00
CA ILE A 333 8.03 -6.03 5.60
C ILE A 333 9.34 -5.28 5.79
N ASN A 334 9.88 -4.68 4.73
CA ASN A 334 11.23 -4.11 4.78
C ASN A 334 11.32 -2.77 5.49
N GLN A 335 10.30 -1.90 5.37
CA GLN A 335 10.38 -0.54 5.91
C GLN A 335 9.84 -0.42 7.34
N TYR A 336 8.90 -1.28 7.74
CA TYR A 336 8.06 -0.99 8.90
C TYR A 336 7.85 -2.16 9.86
N MET A 337 7.75 -3.40 9.37
CA MET A 337 7.29 -4.56 10.14
C MET A 337 8.08 -4.77 11.44
N ASP A 338 9.41 -4.73 11.37
CA ASP A 338 10.29 -4.87 12.54
C ASP A 338 10.11 -3.72 13.55
N THR A 339 10.05 -2.48 13.06
CA THR A 339 9.82 -1.30 13.91
C THR A 339 8.44 -1.32 14.57
N TRP A 340 7.43 -1.83 13.86
CA TRP A 340 6.05 -1.87 14.37
C TRP A 340 5.82 -2.99 15.36
N ASN A 341 6.28 -4.20 15.06
CA ASN A 341 5.93 -5.40 15.81
C ASN A 341 7.08 -5.94 16.67
N GLY A 342 8.24 -5.29 16.63
CA GLY A 342 9.45 -5.74 17.28
C GLY A 342 10.15 -6.86 16.51
N PRO A 343 11.35 -7.27 16.96
CA PRO A 343 12.05 -8.39 16.36
C PRO A 343 11.25 -9.67 16.57
N ALA A 344 11.13 -10.49 15.52
CA ALA A 344 10.46 -11.78 15.61
C ALA A 344 11.40 -12.85 16.21
N ASP A 345 11.73 -12.71 17.49
CA ASP A 345 12.67 -13.58 18.23
C ASP A 345 12.21 -15.03 18.38
N PHE A 346 10.92 -15.30 18.14
CA PHE A 346 10.33 -16.64 18.16
C PHE A 346 10.44 -17.37 16.82
N LEU A 347 10.97 -16.71 15.79
CA LEU A 347 11.21 -17.25 14.46
C LEU A 347 12.71 -17.33 14.17
N GLU A 348 13.09 -18.30 13.36
CA GLU A 348 14.45 -18.54 12.93
C GLU A 348 14.81 -17.63 11.74
N VAL A 349 16.10 -17.30 11.59
CA VAL A 349 16.55 -16.61 10.37
C VAL A 349 16.30 -17.54 9.19
N PRO A 350 15.61 -17.07 8.12
CA PRO A 350 15.22 -17.95 7.03
C PRO A 350 16.42 -18.65 6.38
N VAL A 351 16.32 -19.96 6.27
CA VAL A 351 17.25 -20.80 5.49
C VAL A 351 16.38 -21.62 4.53
N SER A 352 16.70 -21.55 3.25
CA SER A 352 16.01 -22.34 2.23
C SER A 352 16.19 -23.84 2.52
N PRO A 353 15.10 -24.61 2.69
CA PRO A 353 15.20 -26.06 2.91
C PRO A 353 15.73 -26.82 1.69
N VAL A 354 15.72 -26.18 0.51
CA VAL A 354 16.08 -26.82 -0.76
C VAL A 354 17.54 -26.54 -1.15
N THR A 355 18.02 -25.32 -0.92
CA THR A 355 19.36 -24.87 -1.32
C THR A 355 20.32 -24.76 -0.15
N GLY A 356 19.82 -24.62 1.08
CA GLY A 356 20.62 -24.27 2.26
C GLY A 356 21.00 -22.79 2.32
N THR A 357 20.52 -21.96 1.38
CA THR A 357 20.80 -20.52 1.36
C THR A 357 20.19 -19.85 2.58
N ARG A 358 21.01 -19.13 3.33
CA ARG A 358 20.57 -18.30 4.45
C ARG A 358 20.25 -16.88 3.95
N PHE A 359 19.02 -16.42 4.17
CA PHE A 359 18.56 -15.08 3.76
C PHE A 359 18.85 -14.06 4.87
N ASP A 360 20.10 -13.59 4.96
CA ASP A 360 20.51 -12.63 5.99
C ASP A 360 19.79 -11.27 5.87
N ASN A 361 19.33 -10.89 4.67
CA ASN A 361 18.51 -9.70 4.45
C ASN A 361 17.15 -9.78 5.16
N ALA A 362 16.60 -10.99 5.33
CA ALA A 362 15.36 -11.25 6.06
C ALA A 362 15.59 -11.55 7.56
N ARG A 363 16.79 -11.30 8.10
CA ARG A 363 17.14 -11.63 9.49
C ARG A 363 16.22 -10.99 10.53
N SER A 364 15.78 -9.75 10.30
CA SER A 364 14.92 -9.03 11.26
C SER A 364 13.48 -9.47 11.13
N THR A 365 12.97 -9.46 9.90
CA THR A 365 11.54 -9.66 9.60
C THR A 365 11.14 -11.13 9.54
N LYS A 366 12.11 -12.02 9.33
CA LYS A 366 11.93 -13.47 9.19
C LYS A 366 11.02 -13.85 8.02
N MET A 367 10.90 -12.94 7.05
CA MET A 367 10.01 -13.07 5.92
C MET A 367 10.77 -12.83 4.61
N VAL A 368 10.75 -13.83 3.73
CA VAL A 368 11.39 -13.80 2.41
C VAL A 368 10.32 -13.57 1.33
N HIS A 369 10.64 -12.82 0.28
CA HIS A 369 9.75 -12.64 -0.86
C HIS A 369 9.83 -13.83 -1.83
N ILE A 370 8.71 -14.24 -2.42
CA ILE A 370 8.69 -15.38 -3.38
C ILE A 370 9.67 -15.19 -4.54
N THR A 371 9.87 -13.96 -5.01
CA THR A 371 10.85 -13.65 -6.07
C THR A 371 12.28 -13.93 -5.64
N GLU A 372 12.69 -13.52 -4.42
CA GLU A 372 14.03 -13.80 -3.90
C GLU A 372 14.24 -15.31 -3.76
N PHE A 373 13.24 -15.99 -3.19
CA PHE A 373 13.26 -17.44 -3.03
C PHE A 373 13.34 -18.17 -4.38
N THR A 374 12.57 -17.72 -5.37
CA THR A 374 12.57 -18.35 -6.71
C THR A 374 13.89 -18.10 -7.44
N ALA A 375 14.46 -16.90 -7.35
CA ALA A 375 15.77 -16.60 -7.92
C ALA A 375 16.88 -17.47 -7.30
N ASP A 376 16.86 -17.67 -5.98
CA ASP A 376 17.77 -18.59 -5.27
C ASP A 376 17.67 -20.03 -5.81
N LEU A 377 16.46 -20.55 -5.96
CA LEU A 377 16.23 -21.90 -6.49
C LEU A 377 16.78 -22.07 -7.91
N ILE A 378 16.57 -21.08 -8.78
CA ILE A 378 17.08 -21.12 -10.16
C ILE A 378 18.61 -21.00 -10.17
N TYR A 379 19.18 -20.10 -9.36
CA TYR A 379 20.63 -19.93 -9.24
C TYR A 379 21.34 -21.23 -8.84
N HIS A 380 20.75 -21.99 -7.90
CA HIS A 380 21.28 -23.28 -7.46
C HIS A 380 20.88 -24.47 -8.34
N GLY A 381 20.24 -24.24 -9.50
CA GLY A 381 19.84 -25.30 -10.43
C GLY A 381 18.83 -26.30 -9.84
N LYS A 382 18.02 -25.87 -8.86
CA LYS A 382 17.00 -26.71 -8.22
C LYS A 382 15.73 -26.83 -9.05
N LEU A 383 15.51 -25.88 -9.97
CA LEU A 383 14.41 -25.92 -10.92
C LEU A 383 14.93 -26.33 -12.30
N LYS A 384 14.32 -27.38 -12.86
CA LYS A 384 14.53 -27.80 -14.25
C LYS A 384 13.52 -27.07 -15.12
N LEU A 385 13.95 -25.95 -15.69
CA LEU A 385 13.12 -25.12 -16.56
C LEU A 385 13.30 -25.55 -18.03
N ASP A 386 12.22 -25.49 -18.79
CA ASP A 386 12.21 -25.68 -20.25
C ASP A 386 11.90 -24.32 -20.91
N PRO A 387 12.93 -23.59 -21.39
CA PRO A 387 12.75 -22.26 -21.97
C PRO A 387 11.86 -22.26 -23.22
N SER A 388 11.78 -23.39 -23.95
CA SER A 388 10.98 -23.49 -25.19
C SER A 388 9.47 -23.31 -24.95
N ARG A 389 9.02 -23.46 -23.70
CA ARG A 389 7.62 -23.21 -23.33
C ARG A 389 7.25 -21.73 -23.36
N ASN A 390 8.22 -20.82 -23.26
CA ASN A 390 7.99 -19.37 -23.17
C ASN A 390 8.74 -18.55 -24.22
N ASP A 391 9.59 -19.16 -25.05
CA ASP A 391 10.44 -18.45 -26.03
C ASP A 391 9.66 -17.67 -27.12
N HIS A 392 8.40 -18.04 -27.33
CA HIS A 392 7.46 -17.35 -28.22
C HIS A 392 6.90 -16.03 -27.63
N LEU A 393 7.07 -15.79 -26.32
CA LEU A 393 6.58 -14.61 -25.65
C LEU A 393 7.59 -13.45 -25.72
N LYS A 394 7.09 -12.25 -26.00
CA LYS A 394 7.84 -11.00 -25.87
C LYS A 394 7.34 -10.25 -24.65
N VAL A 395 8.05 -10.40 -23.53
CA VAL A 395 7.63 -9.87 -22.24
C VAL A 395 8.28 -8.51 -21.97
N THR A 396 7.52 -7.58 -21.43
CA THR A 396 8.05 -6.33 -20.85
C THR A 396 7.80 -6.36 -19.34
N PHE A 397 8.87 -6.30 -18.55
CA PHE A 397 8.77 -6.24 -17.10
C PHE A 397 8.55 -4.80 -16.63
N HIS A 398 7.58 -4.60 -15.73
CA HIS A 398 7.29 -3.30 -15.13
C HIS A 398 7.86 -3.23 -13.71
N ASP A 399 8.85 -2.36 -13.49
CA ASP A 399 9.35 -2.06 -12.14
C ASP A 399 8.26 -1.37 -11.30
N SER A 400 7.70 -2.12 -10.35
CA SER A 400 6.57 -1.66 -9.56
C SER A 400 6.96 -0.60 -8.55
N CYS A 401 5.96 0.15 -8.07
CA CYS A 401 6.17 1.19 -7.07
C CYS A 401 6.81 0.66 -5.78
N ASN A 402 6.33 -0.49 -5.28
CA ASN A 402 6.68 -0.94 -3.94
C ASN A 402 7.81 -1.98 -3.94
N THR A 403 7.82 -2.94 -4.87
CA THR A 403 8.93 -3.90 -4.99
C THR A 403 10.21 -3.20 -5.43
N SER A 404 10.14 -2.37 -6.48
CA SER A 404 11.31 -1.76 -7.11
C SER A 404 11.62 -0.36 -6.54
N ARG A 405 10.77 0.65 -6.80
CA ARG A 405 11.08 2.05 -6.41
C ARG A 405 11.18 2.23 -4.90
N ALA A 406 10.32 1.58 -4.13
CA ALA A 406 10.33 1.73 -2.69
C ALA A 406 11.42 0.89 -2.03
N MET A 407 11.63 -0.35 -2.49
CA MET A 407 12.42 -1.37 -1.79
C MET A 407 13.22 -2.35 -2.68
N GLY A 408 13.74 -1.91 -3.83
CA GLY A 408 14.94 -2.50 -4.44
C GLY A 408 14.90 -3.91 -5.02
N ILE A 409 13.76 -4.62 -5.07
CA ILE A 409 13.63 -5.85 -5.85
C ILE A 409 13.65 -5.46 -7.34
N LEU A 410 14.79 -5.69 -7.99
CA LEU A 410 15.09 -5.27 -9.36
C LEU A 410 15.63 -6.42 -10.18
N GLU A 411 16.66 -7.09 -9.68
CA GLU A 411 17.38 -8.11 -10.45
C GLU A 411 16.71 -9.48 -10.38
N GLU A 412 16.10 -9.83 -9.26
CA GLU A 412 15.49 -11.13 -9.03
C GLU A 412 14.36 -11.43 -10.04
N PRO A 413 13.40 -10.52 -10.30
CA PRO A 413 12.38 -10.76 -11.32
C PRO A 413 12.97 -10.89 -12.72
N ARG A 414 13.97 -10.07 -13.06
CA ARG A 414 14.64 -10.09 -14.37
C ARG A 414 15.41 -11.39 -14.57
N TYR A 415 16.11 -11.83 -13.53
CA TYR A 415 16.84 -13.08 -13.52
C TYR A 415 15.90 -14.26 -13.77
N ILE A 416 14.74 -14.29 -13.11
CA ILE A 416 13.71 -15.32 -13.33
C ILE A 416 13.17 -15.28 -14.76
N ILE A 417 12.81 -14.10 -15.28
CA ILE A 417 12.23 -13.96 -16.63
C ILE A 417 13.21 -14.37 -17.74
N ASN A 418 14.52 -14.19 -17.53
CA ASN A 418 15.56 -14.50 -18.52
C ASN A 418 16.02 -15.98 -18.52
N LYS A 419 15.33 -16.85 -17.77
CA LYS A 419 15.65 -18.28 -17.62
C LYS A 419 14.54 -19.11 -18.21
#